data_AF-X6C162-F1
#
_entry.id   AF-X6C162-F1
#
_cell.length_a   1.000
_cell.length_b   1.000
_cell.length_c   1.000
_cell.angle_alpha   90.00
_cell.angle_beta   90.00
_cell.angle_gamma   90.00
#
_symmetry.space_group_name_H-M   'P 1'
#
loop_
_entity.id
_entity.type
_entity.pdbx_description
1 polymer ?
#
loop_
_entity_poly.entity_id
_entity_poly.type
_entity_poly.pdbx_seq_one_letter_code
_entity_poly.pdbx_strand_id
1 'polypeptide(L)'
;MQRDLPLFECAARPCQILAFPLACRVGKVRDVATKLSGKTTEKHAVSYRLQVDVGLRTHLAKTRLRPEAIDAEVAAFWSSVRIEMQRIAYRDHGRGGATP
;
A
#
# COMPACT_ATOMS: atom_id res chain seq x y z
N MET A 1 -22.75 -17.38 -42.01
CA MET A 1 -22.29 -16.81 -40.72
C MET A 1 -20.78 -16.93 -40.68
N GLN A 2 -20.06 -15.96 -41.25
CA GLN A 2 -18.58 -15.93 -41.25
C GLN A 2 -18.08 -15.60 -39.84
N ARG A 3 -17.27 -16.49 -39.25
CA ARG A 3 -16.66 -16.33 -37.92
C ARG A 3 -15.20 -15.87 -37.99
N ASP A 4 -14.68 -15.63 -39.20
CA ASP A 4 -13.26 -15.39 -39.48
C ASP A 4 -12.92 -13.89 -39.59
N LEU A 5 -13.61 -13.02 -38.84
CA LEU A 5 -13.25 -11.62 -38.78
C LEU A 5 -12.18 -11.40 -37.67
N PRO A 6 -11.12 -10.60 -37.93
CA PRO A 6 -10.04 -10.35 -36.97
C PRO A 6 -10.49 -9.63 -35.70
N LEU A 7 -11.72 -9.10 -35.69
CA LEU A 7 -12.37 -8.52 -34.51
C LEU A 7 -12.81 -9.59 -33.49
N PHE A 8 -13.06 -10.83 -33.94
CA PHE A 8 -13.39 -11.96 -33.07
C PHE A 8 -12.16 -12.83 -32.76
N GLU A 9 -11.05 -12.62 -33.47
CA GLU A 9 -9.70 -13.06 -33.09
C GLU A 9 -9.08 -12.13 -32.03
N CYS A 10 -9.85 -11.70 -31.03
CA CYS A 10 -9.28 -11.32 -29.75
C CYS A 10 -8.75 -12.60 -29.06
N ALA A 11 -7.83 -13.29 -29.75
CA ALA A 11 -7.21 -14.53 -29.35
C ALA A 11 -6.47 -14.27 -28.05
N ALA A 12 -7.05 -14.74 -26.94
CA ALA A 12 -6.44 -15.01 -25.63
C ALA A 12 -5.09 -14.34 -25.36
N ARG A 13 -4.98 -13.03 -25.60
CA ARG A 13 -3.72 -12.32 -25.35
C ARG A 13 -3.53 -12.35 -23.84
N PRO A 14 -2.31 -12.59 -23.35
CA PRO A 14 -2.06 -12.58 -21.92
C PRO A 14 -2.42 -11.19 -21.37
N CYS A 15 -3.59 -11.08 -20.75
CA CYS A 15 -4.05 -9.85 -20.11
C CYS A 15 -3.44 -9.79 -18.72
N GLN A 16 -2.56 -8.82 -18.49
CA GLN A 16 -2.00 -8.55 -17.17
C GLN A 16 -2.91 -7.57 -16.42
N ILE A 17 -3.36 -7.95 -15.23
CA ILE A 17 -4.10 -7.05 -14.34
C ILE A 17 -3.08 -6.22 -13.57
N LEU A 18 -3.14 -4.89 -13.77
CA LEU A 18 -2.37 -3.92 -13.01
C LEU A 18 -3.28 -3.31 -11.94
N ALA A 19 -3.10 -3.73 -10.69
CA ALA A 19 -3.78 -3.07 -9.58
C ALA A 19 -3.16 -1.70 -9.33
N PHE A 20 -3.96 -0.75 -8.84
CA PHE A 20 -3.41 0.55 -8.43
C PHE A 20 -2.39 0.35 -7.29
N PRO A 21 -1.14 0.83 -7.45
CA PRO A 21 -0.05 0.54 -6.51
C PRO A 21 -0.38 0.98 -5.09
N LEU A 22 -0.14 0.12 -4.10
CA LEU A 22 -0.44 0.43 -2.71
C LEU A 22 0.40 1.61 -2.20
N ALA A 23 1.67 1.67 -2.61
CA ALA A 23 2.59 2.77 -2.29
C ALA A 23 2.06 4.16 -2.72
N CYS A 24 1.31 4.21 -3.83
CA CYS A 24 0.74 5.45 -4.35
C CYS A 24 -0.57 5.86 -3.65
N ARG A 25 -1.09 5.07 -2.71
CA ARG A 25 -2.28 5.42 -1.90
C ARG A 25 -1.92 6.39 -0.78
N VAL A 26 -1.42 7.58 -1.13
CA VAL A 26 -0.81 8.57 -0.23
C VAL A 26 -1.70 8.88 0.99
N GLY A 27 -3.01 9.03 0.81
CA GLY A 27 -3.93 9.27 1.93
C GLY A 27 -3.91 8.16 2.98
N LYS A 28 -3.92 6.90 2.53
CA LYS A 28 -3.83 5.72 3.42
C LYS A 28 -2.45 5.60 4.05
N VAL A 29 -1.38 5.87 3.29
CA VAL A 29 0.00 5.87 3.80
C VAL A 29 0.14 6.88 4.95
N ARG A 30 -0.35 8.11 4.76
CA ARG A 30 -0.32 9.17 5.79
C ARG A 30 -1.14 8.82 7.02
N ASP A 31 -2.34 8.30 6.84
CA ASP A 31 -3.22 7.88 7.94
C ASP A 31 -2.57 6.78 8.79
N VAL A 32 -2.04 5.73 8.14
CA VAL A 32 -1.34 4.63 8.83
C VAL A 32 -0.06 5.12 9.51
N ALA A 33 0.73 5.96 8.86
CA ALA A 33 1.93 6.55 9.45
C ALA A 33 1.60 7.37 10.71
N THR A 34 0.58 8.23 10.64
CA THR A 34 0.13 9.04 11.78
C THR A 34 -0.34 8.15 12.93
N LYS A 35 -1.16 7.13 12.63
CA LYS A 35 -1.67 6.18 13.64
C LYS A 35 -0.56 5.36 14.28
N LEU A 36 0.47 4.98 13.52
CA LEU A 36 1.63 4.25 14.03
C LEU A 36 2.53 5.14 14.89
N SER A 37 2.86 6.35 14.42
CA SER A 37 3.67 7.30 15.20
C SER A 37 3.00 7.69 16.52
N GLY A 38 1.67 7.66 16.60
CA GLY A 38 0.92 7.89 17.83
C GLY A 38 0.82 6.70 18.79
N LYS A 39 1.35 5.51 18.46
CA LYS A 39 1.32 4.35 19.37
C LYS A 39 2.47 4.44 20.37
N THR A 40 2.14 4.49 21.65
CA THR A 40 3.10 4.56 22.76
C THR A 40 3.74 3.21 23.11
N THR A 41 3.08 2.09 22.81
CA THR A 41 3.58 0.75 23.16
C THR A 41 3.85 -0.08 21.90
N GLU A 42 5.02 -0.73 21.86
CA GLU A 42 5.41 -1.62 20.76
C GLU A 42 4.36 -2.69 20.48
N LYS A 43 3.76 -3.29 21.53
CA LYS A 43 2.69 -4.29 21.38
C LYS A 43 1.48 -3.77 20.57
N HIS A 44 1.09 -2.52 20.80
CA HIS A 44 -0.01 -1.90 20.07
C HIS A 44 0.37 -1.55 18.63
N ALA A 45 1.63 -1.14 18.39
CA ALA A 45 2.14 -0.91 17.05
C ALA A 45 2.19 -2.20 16.22
N VAL A 46 2.68 -3.30 16.80
CA VAL A 46 2.72 -4.62 16.15
C VAL A 46 1.32 -5.12 15.83
N SER A 47 0.39 -5.08 16.81
CA SER A 47 -1.00 -5.50 16.57
C SER A 47 -1.66 -4.69 15.46
N TYR A 48 -1.46 -3.37 15.46
CA TYR A 48 -2.00 -2.50 14.41
C TYR A 48 -1.38 -2.78 13.03
N ARG A 49 -0.07 -3.03 12.95
CA ARG A 49 0.60 -3.44 11.71
C ARG A 49 -0.03 -4.72 11.14
N LEU A 50 -0.23 -5.73 11.98
CA LEU A 50 -0.87 -6.99 11.56
C LEU A 50 -2.28 -6.77 11.01
N GLN A 51 -3.08 -5.93 11.67
CA GLN A 51 -4.44 -5.61 11.20
C GLN A 51 -4.43 -4.94 9.81
N VAL A 52 -3.52 -3.97 9.62
CA VAL A 52 -3.37 -3.30 8.31
C VAL A 52 -2.89 -4.28 7.25
N ASP A 53 -1.94 -5.15 7.58
CA ASP A 53 -1.38 -6.15 6.67
C ASP A 53 -2.45 -7.13 6.19
N VAL A 54 -3.22 -7.70 7.12
CA VAL A 54 -4.35 -8.57 6.81
C VAL A 54 -5.36 -7.85 5.90
N GLY A 55 -5.74 -6.61 6.24
CA GLY A 55 -6.68 -5.84 5.42
C GLY A 55 -6.19 -5.57 3.99
N LEU A 56 -4.89 -5.31 3.82
CA LEU A 56 -4.28 -5.10 2.49
C LEU A 56 -4.23 -6.39 1.68
N ARG A 57 -3.76 -7.49 2.31
CA ARG A 57 -3.70 -8.82 1.68
C ARG A 57 -5.09 -9.30 1.28
N THR A 58 -6.10 -9.17 2.14
CA THR A 58 -7.49 -9.54 1.82
C THR A 58 -8.05 -8.72 0.67
N HIS A 59 -7.72 -7.44 0.59
CA HIS A 59 -8.15 -6.60 -0.54
C HIS A 59 -7.48 -7.04 -1.85
N LEU A 60 -6.17 -7.28 -1.85
CA LEU A 60 -5.43 -7.71 -3.03
C LEU A 60 -5.75 -9.16 -3.43
N ALA A 61 -6.09 -10.04 -2.50
CA ALA A 61 -6.51 -11.41 -2.78
C ALA A 61 -7.82 -11.48 -3.61
N LYS A 62 -8.64 -10.42 -3.60
CA LYS A 62 -9.81 -10.29 -4.47
C LYS A 62 -9.43 -9.97 -5.92
N THR A 63 -8.22 -9.51 -6.15
CA THR A 63 -7.66 -9.31 -7.49
C THR A 63 -7.00 -10.59 -7.96
N ARG A 64 -6.87 -10.79 -9.28
CA ARG A 64 -6.14 -11.94 -9.84
C ARG A 64 -4.61 -11.72 -9.87
N LEU A 65 -4.08 -10.96 -8.91
CA LEU A 65 -2.63 -10.80 -8.75
C LEU A 65 -2.02 -12.11 -8.24
N ARG A 66 -0.79 -12.40 -8.69
CA ARG A 66 -0.02 -13.51 -8.14
C ARG A 66 0.43 -13.19 -6.69
N PRO A 67 0.58 -14.19 -5.81
CA PRO A 67 0.98 -13.98 -4.42
C PRO A 67 2.25 -13.14 -4.27
N GLU A 68 3.25 -13.36 -5.13
CA GLU A 68 4.53 -12.65 -5.07
C GLU A 68 4.36 -11.16 -5.39
N ALA A 69 3.42 -10.83 -6.29
CA ALA A 69 3.08 -9.45 -6.61
C ALA A 69 2.33 -8.78 -5.46
N ILE A 70 1.49 -9.52 -4.73
CA ILE A 70 0.82 -9.02 -3.52
C ILE A 70 1.86 -8.68 -2.44
N ASP A 71 2.82 -9.57 -2.19
CA ASP A 71 3.88 -9.33 -1.21
C ASP A 71 4.75 -8.12 -1.58
N ALA A 72 5.09 -7.97 -2.86
CA ALA A 72 5.83 -6.81 -3.36
C ALA A 72 5.07 -5.49 -3.14
N GLU A 73 3.77 -5.46 -3.45
CA GLU A 73 2.91 -4.29 -3.23
C GLU A 73 2.79 -3.92 -1.75
N VAL A 74 2.64 -4.93 -0.88
CA VAL A 74 2.57 -4.74 0.57
C VAL A 74 3.91 -4.23 1.13
N ALA A 75 5.04 -4.77 0.67
CA ALA A 75 6.37 -4.29 1.06
C ALA A 75 6.63 -2.83 0.60
N ALA A 76 6.20 -2.47 -0.61
CA ALA A 76 6.29 -1.11 -1.12
C ALA A 76 5.44 -0.12 -0.32
N PHE A 77 4.23 -0.54 0.09
CA PHE A 77 3.38 0.23 0.99
C PHE A 77 4.07 0.51 2.33
N TRP A 78 4.61 -0.51 2.99
CA TRP A 78 5.28 -0.35 4.27
C TRP A 78 6.56 0.51 4.19
N SER A 79 7.30 0.41 3.08
CA SER A 79 8.43 1.31 2.83
C SER A 79 7.98 2.77 2.74
N SER A 80 6.86 3.03 2.06
CA SER A 80 6.28 4.37 1.95
C SER A 80 5.78 4.90 3.30
N VAL A 81 5.16 4.05 4.12
CA VAL A 81 4.74 4.38 5.49
C VAL A 81 5.94 4.76 6.36
N ARG A 82 7.04 3.98 6.29
CA ARG A 82 8.27 4.28 7.05
C ARG A 82 8.85 5.65 6.67
N ILE A 83 8.89 5.98 5.39
CA ILE A 83 9.35 7.30 4.91
C ILE A 83 8.44 8.41 5.46
N GLU A 84 7.13 8.24 5.43
CA GLU A 84 6.20 9.25 5.97
C GLU A 84 6.30 9.38 7.49
N MET A 85 6.55 8.28 8.23
CA MET A 85 6.83 8.33 9.66
C MET A 85 8.09 9.14 9.97
N GLN A 86 9.16 8.98 9.18
CA GLN A 86 10.37 9.80 9.31
C GLN A 86 10.05 11.27 9.08
N ARG A 87 9.27 11.59 8.04
CA ARG A 87 8.82 12.96 7.75
C ARG A 87 8.04 13.58 8.92
N ILE A 88 7.15 12.82 9.56
CA ILE A 88 6.41 13.26 10.74
C ILE A 88 7.38 13.57 11.89
N ALA A 89 8.32 12.67 12.18
CA ALA A 89 9.31 12.86 13.24
C ALA A 89 10.16 14.13 13.03
N TYR A 90 10.60 14.40 11.80
CA TYR A 90 11.32 15.63 11.47
C TYR A 90 10.46 16.89 11.69
N ARG A 91 9.18 16.84 11.31
CA ARG A 91 8.25 17.97 11.51
C ARG A 91 8.05 18.27 12.99
N ASP A 92 7.96 17.24 13.84
CA ASP A 92 7.74 17.40 15.26
C ASP A 92 9.01 17.90 15.98
N HIS A 93 10.20 17.46 15.57
CA HIS A 93 11.47 17.99 16.09
C HIS A 93 11.69 19.47 15.71
N GLY A 94 11.30 19.90 14.52
CA GLY A 94 11.43 21.30 14.09
C GLY A 94 10.52 22.29 14.82
N ARG A 95 9.51 21.82 15.56
CA ARG A 95 8.57 22.67 16.31
C ARG A 95 9.10 23.14 17.67
N GLY A 96 10.16 22.52 18.19
CA GLY A 96 10.73 22.84 19.50
C GLY A 96 11.79 23.95 19.52
N GLY A 97 12.16 24.52 18.36
CA GLY A 97 13.29 25.44 18.23
C GLY A 97 12.97 26.94 18.10
N ALA A 98 11.70 27.35 18.23
CA ALA A 98 11.32 28.76 18.17
C ALA A 98 10.94 29.28 19.57
N THR A 99 11.95 29.67 20.34
CA THR A 99 11.80 30.55 21.51
C THR A 99 12.25 31.96 21.09
N PRO A 100 11.48 33.03 21.40
CA PRO A 100 11.81 34.42 21.08
C PRO A 100 12.98 34.97 21.90
#